data_AF-A0A1Z9XM85-F1
#
_entry.id   AF-A0A1Z9XM85-F1
#
_cell.length_a   1.000
_cell.length_b   1.000
_cell.length_c   1.000
_cell.angle_alpha   90.00
_cell.angle_beta   90.00
_cell.angle_gamma   90.00
#
_symmetry.space_group_name_H-M   'P 1'
#
loop_
_entity.id
_entity.type
_entity.pdbx_description
1 polymer ?
#
loop_
_entity_poly.entity_id
_entity_poly.type
_entity_poly.pdbx_seq_one_letter_code
_entity_poly.pdbx_strand_id
1 'polypeptide(L)'
;MSQLKGLKHFYIPDEQSIYLLSHADAKKLKDWVSLCMAELKSLGYINIELLGKGAFGFAFSGKSPNGEQRVFKFSRITLPQHIRERLEEEAFMLSHVEHEYVPRFIEYQQIKKQSILVMAQAPGEDLEKVSLRLGPLPPRVIVKIAVQVGQLLFHLKHFVDKGLEKPIVHGDIKPSNLVWDAENECIGLIDWGSSVFAQTDASGQFITNNVMDLMSGELQQTNARLGDVYFIGEEQLNGALSTPRFDEQGLASTLYALASGQSCRYGSKVITPSSLGLPKMLADILTYMLDEDATKRRQGGDYFFKHLHVLKNLVFSEDKDTAYTALIPTWVHQTSQDIETVVYSSRKSYLRQQAALESEELRYIDDAQFDRYYKNYLQGMGDTEKAFVSAISRLGRYPVVGGMAVRWEPEGIYVDSSLNLHDPSLRRAFEQAVNNVITLARAIHKPAVFKCCMFNAKNTVHIERDNEQQDFIPSKALHIPYELSKVSLSKDDSRTHSYFEDGDDPDELLTLPETIIDTIKALNAIHHTGCIIFEALPMHLKIHNYYTLLDHSQEDTFKALLENLVAQIPLIKGLGISGFMKLPYKDTRFFEHKASLPEKYYPRNPKALNQEKEQHV
;
A
#
# COMPACT_ATOMS: atom_id res chain seq x y z
N MET A 1 27.69 -9.09 38.36
CA MET A 1 27.84 -8.93 36.90
C MET A 1 27.60 -10.27 36.23
N SER A 2 26.46 -10.46 35.57
CA SER A 2 26.28 -11.44 34.49
C SER A 2 25.08 -10.98 33.67
N GLN A 3 25.37 -10.35 32.54
CA GLN A 3 24.39 -9.84 31.58
C GLN A 3 23.61 -11.01 30.97
N LEU A 4 22.30 -11.04 31.19
CA LEU A 4 21.36 -11.78 30.35
C LEU A 4 21.24 -11.06 29.00
N LYS A 5 22.09 -11.46 28.05
CA LYS A 5 21.90 -11.21 26.62
C LYS A 5 20.80 -12.16 26.12
N GLY A 6 19.83 -11.63 25.36
CA GLY A 6 19.03 -12.46 24.45
C GLY A 6 17.52 -12.29 24.49
N LEU A 7 17.02 -11.06 24.33
CA LEU A 7 15.66 -10.80 23.80
C LEU A 7 15.79 -9.59 22.87
N LYS A 8 16.15 -9.84 21.61
CA LYS A 8 16.26 -8.82 20.57
C LYS A 8 15.27 -9.15 19.44
N HIS A 9 14.36 -8.20 19.23
CA HIS A 9 13.55 -7.91 18.04
C HIS A 9 12.60 -9.01 17.53
N PHE A 10 11.31 -8.83 17.81
CA PHE A 10 10.22 -9.41 17.01
C PHE A 10 9.81 -8.37 15.97
N TYR A 11 10.22 -8.59 14.73
CA TYR A 11 9.82 -7.81 13.57
C TYR A 11 8.67 -8.53 12.87
N ILE A 12 7.52 -7.87 12.73
CA ILE A 12 6.53 -8.24 11.74
C ILE A 12 6.45 -7.02 10.81
N PRO A 13 6.99 -7.12 9.59
CA PRO A 13 6.75 -6.11 8.57
C PRO A 13 5.24 -6.02 8.29
N ASP A 14 4.71 -4.80 8.19
CA ASP A 14 3.36 -4.65 7.66
C ASP A 14 3.30 -5.12 6.19
N GLU A 15 2.19 -5.76 5.85
CA GLU A 15 1.86 -6.36 4.54
C GLU A 15 2.86 -7.39 3.97
N GLN A 16 3.80 -7.90 4.75
CA GLN A 16 4.47 -9.11 4.31
C GLN A 16 3.56 -10.32 4.50
N SER A 17 3.43 -11.05 3.41
CA SER A 17 2.80 -12.35 3.41
C SER A 17 3.29 -13.23 4.55
N ILE A 18 2.39 -13.98 5.18
CA ILE A 18 2.77 -15.00 6.17
C ILE A 18 3.76 -16.01 5.60
N TYR A 19 3.77 -16.20 4.27
CA TYR A 19 4.70 -17.07 3.55
C TYR A 19 6.09 -16.46 3.37
N LEU A 20 6.31 -15.21 3.77
CA LEU A 20 7.63 -14.58 3.83
C LEU A 20 8.25 -14.60 5.23
N LEU A 21 7.46 -14.94 6.26
CA LEU A 21 7.93 -15.09 7.64
C LEU A 21 8.67 -16.41 7.83
N SER A 22 9.55 -16.47 8.83
CA SER A 22 10.13 -17.73 9.29
C SER A 22 9.02 -18.71 9.70
N HIS A 23 9.28 -20.02 9.62
CA HIS A 23 8.30 -21.03 10.04
C HIS A 23 7.89 -20.86 11.51
N ALA A 24 8.84 -20.43 12.36
CA ALA A 24 8.59 -20.19 13.78
C ALA A 24 7.65 -19.01 14.02
N ASP A 25 7.80 -17.91 13.28
CA ASP A 25 6.98 -16.71 13.47
C ASP A 25 5.59 -16.86 12.86
N ALA A 26 5.48 -17.52 11.70
CA ALA A 26 4.19 -17.87 11.12
C ALA A 26 3.37 -18.78 12.05
N LYS A 27 4.02 -19.74 12.72
CA LYS A 27 3.36 -20.61 13.70
C LYS A 27 2.88 -19.84 14.93
N LYS A 28 3.73 -19.01 15.55
CA LYS A 28 3.35 -18.15 16.69
C LYS A 28 2.13 -17.29 16.38
N LEU A 29 2.09 -16.72 15.17
CA LEU A 29 0.98 -15.89 14.72
C LEU A 29 -0.33 -16.67 14.61
N LYS A 30 -0.29 -17.87 14.01
CA LYS A 30 -1.45 -18.77 13.88
C LYS A 30 -1.97 -19.24 15.25
N ASP A 31 -1.07 -19.61 16.15
CA ASP A 31 -1.42 -20.07 17.50
C ASP A 31 -2.10 -18.94 18.29
N TRP A 32 -1.58 -17.70 18.18
CA TRP A 32 -2.15 -16.54 18.85
C TRP A 32 -3.54 -16.16 18.30
N VAL A 33 -3.71 -16.14 16.97
CA VAL A 33 -5.02 -15.89 16.35
C VAL A 33 -6.05 -16.92 16.81
N SER A 34 -5.66 -18.20 16.85
CA SER A 34 -6.54 -19.29 17.31
C SER A 34 -6.95 -19.13 18.78
N LEU A 35 -6.02 -18.68 19.63
CA LEU A 35 -6.28 -18.40 21.05
C LEU A 35 -7.30 -17.27 21.23
N CYS A 36 -7.14 -16.14 20.54
CA CYS A 36 -8.10 -15.03 20.63
C CYS A 36 -9.49 -15.43 20.12
N MET A 37 -9.57 -16.20 19.03
CA MET A 37 -10.84 -16.74 18.55
C MET A 37 -11.50 -17.66 19.58
N ALA A 38 -10.73 -18.50 20.28
CA ALA A 38 -11.25 -19.37 21.33
C ALA A 38 -11.74 -18.59 22.55
N GLU A 39 -11.02 -17.55 22.98
CA GLU A 39 -11.43 -16.66 24.08
C GLU A 39 -12.73 -15.92 23.73
N LEU A 40 -12.83 -15.32 22.54
CA LEU A 40 -14.06 -14.67 22.08
C LEU A 40 -15.24 -15.65 22.01
N LYS A 41 -15.03 -16.89 21.55
CA LYS A 41 -16.07 -17.94 21.60
C LYS A 41 -16.51 -18.25 23.02
N SER A 42 -15.57 -18.32 23.97
CA SER A 42 -15.89 -18.59 25.39
C SER A 42 -16.72 -17.48 26.03
N LEU A 43 -16.59 -16.24 25.53
CA LEU A 43 -17.40 -15.08 25.92
C LEU A 43 -18.77 -15.04 25.22
N GLY A 44 -19.11 -16.04 24.40
CA GLY A 44 -20.41 -16.17 23.73
C GLY A 44 -20.48 -15.51 22.35
N TYR A 45 -19.37 -15.02 21.79
CA TYR A 45 -19.35 -14.48 20.44
C TYR A 45 -19.28 -15.59 19.39
N ILE A 46 -19.98 -15.39 18.27
CA ILE A 46 -20.02 -16.32 17.14
C ILE A 46 -19.56 -15.63 15.85
N ASN A 47 -19.28 -16.41 14.80
CA ASN A 47 -18.80 -15.92 13.49
C ASN A 47 -17.59 -14.97 13.63
N ILE A 48 -16.60 -15.41 14.41
CA ILE A 48 -15.40 -14.62 14.66
C ILE A 48 -14.47 -14.74 13.46
N GLU A 49 -14.02 -13.60 12.94
CA GLU A 49 -13.09 -13.52 11.82
C GLU A 49 -12.00 -12.51 12.14
N LEU A 50 -10.79 -12.76 11.63
CA LEU A 50 -9.70 -11.79 11.72
C LEU A 50 -9.88 -10.74 10.63
N LEU A 51 -10.10 -9.47 11.00
CA LEU A 51 -10.25 -8.36 10.06
C LEU A 51 -8.89 -7.83 9.59
N GLY A 52 -7.90 -7.81 10.47
CA GLY A 52 -6.60 -7.22 10.15
C GLY A 52 -5.54 -7.44 11.23
N LYS A 53 -4.29 -7.24 10.80
CA LYS A 53 -3.08 -7.26 11.64
C LYS A 53 -2.37 -5.94 11.40
N GLY A 54 -1.94 -5.28 12.47
CA GLY A 54 -1.11 -4.08 12.38
C GLY A 54 0.09 -4.17 13.30
N ALA A 55 0.97 -3.17 13.21
CA ALA A 55 2.16 -3.04 14.06
C ALA A 55 1.84 -3.15 15.57
N PHE A 56 0.70 -2.61 16.01
CA PHE A 56 0.35 -2.48 17.43
C PHE A 56 -0.60 -3.57 17.97
N GLY A 57 -1.21 -4.37 17.08
CA GLY A 57 -2.27 -5.27 17.51
C GLY A 57 -2.97 -6.06 16.40
N PHE A 58 -4.11 -6.62 16.79
CA PHE A 58 -4.98 -7.44 15.94
C PHE A 58 -6.42 -6.97 16.06
N ALA A 59 -7.17 -7.00 14.96
CA ALA A 59 -8.59 -6.66 14.93
C ALA A 59 -9.41 -7.87 14.49
N PHE A 60 -10.45 -8.20 15.25
CA PHE A 60 -11.39 -9.28 14.95
C PHE A 60 -12.81 -8.74 14.85
N SER A 61 -13.63 -9.32 13.97
CA SER A 61 -15.09 -9.16 14.01
C SER A 61 -15.71 -10.31 14.80
N GLY A 62 -16.90 -10.10 15.35
CA GLY A 62 -17.70 -11.16 15.93
C GLY A 62 -19.12 -10.69 16.24
N LYS A 63 -20.06 -11.63 16.23
CA LYS A 63 -21.46 -11.37 16.54
C LYS A 63 -21.75 -11.69 18.00
N SER A 64 -22.30 -10.73 18.73
CA SER A 64 -22.70 -10.91 20.13
C SER A 64 -23.86 -11.90 20.28
N PRO A 65 -24.11 -12.44 21.48
CA PRO A 65 -25.30 -13.27 21.75
C PRO A 65 -26.62 -12.59 21.39
N ASN A 66 -26.66 -11.26 21.47
CA ASN A 66 -27.84 -10.44 21.14
C ASN A 66 -27.95 -10.15 19.63
N GLY A 67 -27.01 -10.66 18.83
CA GLY A 67 -27.00 -10.54 17.38
C GLY A 67 -26.33 -9.28 16.83
N GLU A 68 -25.70 -8.46 17.68
CA GLU A 68 -25.02 -7.24 17.25
C GLU A 68 -23.59 -7.53 16.78
N GLN A 69 -23.19 -6.93 15.66
CA GLN A 69 -21.83 -7.05 15.14
C GLN A 69 -20.86 -6.14 15.90
N ARG A 70 -19.72 -6.71 16.31
CA ARG A 70 -18.68 -6.06 17.12
C ARG A 70 -17.32 -6.21 16.48
N VAL A 71 -16.44 -5.24 16.76
CA VAL A 71 -15.01 -5.29 16.45
C VAL A 71 -14.22 -5.28 17.75
N PHE A 72 -13.22 -6.15 17.84
CA PHE A 72 -12.32 -6.31 18.97
C PHE A 72 -10.90 -6.00 18.54
N LYS A 73 -10.32 -4.94 19.09
CA LYS A 73 -8.89 -4.62 18.92
C LYS A 73 -8.11 -5.08 20.13
N PHE A 74 -7.01 -5.79 19.89
CA PHE A 74 -6.16 -6.40 20.91
C PHE A 74 -4.73 -5.89 20.79
N SER A 75 -4.15 -5.38 21.88
CA SER A 75 -2.72 -4.99 21.89
C SER A 75 -1.80 -6.21 22.01
N ARG A 76 -0.61 -6.20 21.42
CA ARG A 76 0.32 -7.33 21.62
C ARG A 76 0.92 -7.30 23.04
N ILE A 77 0.79 -8.39 23.81
CA ILE A 77 1.30 -8.47 25.20
C ILE A 77 2.82 -8.23 25.29
N THR A 78 3.55 -8.57 24.22
CA THR A 78 5.01 -8.44 24.14
C THR A 78 5.49 -7.01 23.93
N LEU A 79 4.59 -6.06 23.61
CA LEU A 79 4.97 -4.68 23.35
C LEU A 79 5.29 -3.92 24.65
N PRO A 80 6.22 -2.94 24.59
CA PRO A 80 6.47 -2.01 25.68
C PRO A 80 5.18 -1.37 26.20
N GLN A 81 5.15 -1.03 27.49
CA GLN A 81 3.96 -0.47 28.14
C GLN A 81 3.42 0.77 27.42
N HIS A 82 4.29 1.74 27.08
CA HIS A 82 3.90 2.96 26.36
C HIS A 82 3.28 2.70 24.98
N ILE A 83 3.55 1.54 24.34
CA ILE A 83 2.90 1.16 23.08
C ILE A 83 1.54 0.52 23.35
N ARG A 84 1.41 -0.25 24.44
CA ARG A 84 0.13 -0.87 24.83
C ARG A 84 -0.89 0.18 25.29
N GLU A 85 -0.43 1.24 25.95
CA GLU A 85 -1.24 2.40 26.37
C GLU A 85 -1.84 3.15 25.16
N ARG A 86 -1.29 3.01 23.94
CA ARG A 86 -1.89 3.62 22.74
C ARG A 86 -3.32 3.15 22.46
N LEU A 87 -3.64 1.90 22.79
CA LEU A 87 -5.00 1.38 22.60
C LEU A 87 -5.98 1.97 23.63
N GLU A 88 -5.49 2.34 24.81
CA GLU A 88 -6.26 3.07 25.81
C GLU A 88 -6.54 4.50 25.34
N GLU A 89 -5.52 5.16 24.78
CA GLU A 89 -5.67 6.50 24.21
C GLU A 89 -6.63 6.50 23.01
N GLU A 90 -6.57 5.48 22.14
CA GLU A 90 -7.55 5.27 21.06
C GLU A 90 -8.97 5.14 21.62
N ALA A 91 -9.16 4.24 22.60
CA ALA A 91 -10.44 4.03 23.24
C ALA A 91 -10.99 5.31 23.88
N PHE A 92 -10.12 6.07 24.54
CA PHE A 92 -10.45 7.34 25.15
C PHE A 92 -10.92 8.35 24.11
N MET A 93 -10.20 8.54 23.00
CA MET A 93 -10.61 9.46 21.94
C MET A 93 -11.93 9.04 21.30
N LEU A 94 -12.08 7.75 20.96
CA LEU A 94 -13.31 7.22 20.37
C LEU A 94 -14.53 7.40 21.30
N SER A 95 -14.35 7.28 22.61
CA SER A 95 -15.43 7.44 23.59
C SER A 95 -16.03 8.85 23.65
N HIS A 96 -15.34 9.86 23.12
CA HIS A 96 -15.84 11.24 23.07
C HIS A 96 -16.72 11.54 21.84
N VAL A 97 -16.70 10.67 20.83
CA VAL A 97 -17.31 10.95 19.53
C VAL A 97 -18.58 10.14 19.35
N GLU A 98 -19.71 10.85 19.25
CA GLU A 98 -21.01 10.27 18.88
C GLU A 98 -21.45 10.88 17.54
N HIS A 99 -21.31 10.10 16.47
CA HIS A 99 -21.64 10.55 15.12
C HIS A 99 -22.06 9.35 14.24
N GLU A 100 -22.98 9.54 13.29
CA GLU A 100 -23.50 8.46 12.44
C GLU A 100 -22.42 7.73 11.63
N TYR A 101 -21.40 8.47 11.18
CA TYR A 101 -20.24 7.96 10.44
C TYR A 101 -19.10 7.45 11.33
N VAL A 102 -19.31 7.26 12.64
CA VAL A 102 -18.28 6.78 13.57
C VAL A 102 -18.82 5.56 14.31
N PRO A 103 -18.10 4.43 14.33
CA PRO A 103 -18.54 3.27 15.08
C PRO A 103 -18.63 3.59 16.57
N ARG A 104 -19.75 3.25 17.18
CA ARG A 104 -19.98 3.50 18.60
C ARG A 104 -18.97 2.76 19.47
N PHE A 105 -18.32 3.49 20.39
CA PHE A 105 -17.57 2.92 21.50
C PHE A 105 -18.47 2.04 22.38
N ILE A 106 -17.99 0.87 22.80
CA ILE A 106 -18.75 -0.01 23.70
C ILE A 106 -18.03 -0.15 25.03
N GLU A 107 -16.80 -0.65 24.99
CA GLU A 107 -16.00 -0.84 26.19
C GLU A 107 -14.51 -0.87 25.88
N TYR A 108 -13.73 -0.55 26.90
CA TYR A 108 -12.30 -0.81 26.95
C TYR A 108 -11.99 -1.58 28.23
N GLN A 109 -11.18 -2.62 28.11
CA GLN A 109 -10.77 -3.45 29.22
C GLN A 109 -9.28 -3.74 29.16
N GLN A 110 -8.65 -3.83 30.34
CA GLN A 110 -7.28 -4.31 30.48
C GLN A 110 -7.28 -5.59 31.31
N ILE A 111 -6.96 -6.72 30.65
CA ILE A 111 -6.87 -8.03 31.29
C ILE A 111 -5.39 -8.39 31.41
N LYS A 112 -4.86 -8.37 32.64
CA LYS A 112 -3.42 -8.54 32.94
C LYS A 112 -2.57 -7.49 32.18
N LYS A 113 -1.95 -7.89 31.07
CA LYS A 113 -1.08 -7.06 30.22
C LYS A 113 -1.68 -6.80 28.84
N GLN A 114 -2.85 -7.37 28.54
CA GLN A 114 -3.56 -7.29 27.28
C GLN A 114 -4.59 -6.17 27.38
N SER A 115 -4.52 -5.18 26.50
CA SER A 115 -5.58 -4.18 26.34
C SER A 115 -6.52 -4.63 25.24
N ILE A 116 -7.82 -4.40 25.46
CA ILE A 116 -8.90 -4.81 24.56
C ILE A 116 -9.86 -3.62 24.40
N LEU A 117 -10.07 -3.21 23.16
CA LEU A 117 -11.08 -2.20 22.78
C LEU A 117 -12.19 -2.89 22.00
N VAL A 118 -13.43 -2.70 22.44
CA VAL A 118 -14.63 -3.20 21.79
C VAL A 118 -15.44 -2.03 21.25
N MET A 119 -15.76 -2.09 19.96
CA MET A 119 -16.55 -1.07 19.25
C MET A 119 -17.60 -1.72 18.34
N ALA A 120 -18.60 -0.96 17.91
CA ALA A 120 -19.53 -1.42 16.88
C ALA A 120 -18.77 -1.69 15.57
N GLN A 121 -19.26 -2.63 14.76
CA GLN A 121 -18.72 -2.83 13.42
C GLN A 121 -19.33 -1.80 12.45
N ALA A 122 -18.49 -1.10 11.68
CA ALA A 122 -18.96 -0.32 10.54
C ALA A 122 -19.39 -1.27 9.41
N PRO A 123 -20.58 -1.11 8.82
CA PRO A 123 -21.05 -1.96 7.73
C PRO A 123 -20.24 -1.70 6.44
N GLY A 124 -19.93 -2.77 5.71
CA GLY A 124 -19.27 -2.70 4.41
C GLY A 124 -17.79 -3.07 4.43
N GLU A 125 -17.04 -2.54 3.46
CA GLU A 125 -15.64 -2.86 3.18
C GLU A 125 -14.79 -1.58 3.19
N ASP A 126 -13.54 -1.64 3.65
CA ASP A 126 -12.65 -0.47 3.60
C ASP A 126 -12.43 0.03 2.15
N LEU A 127 -12.35 1.36 2.00
CA LEU A 127 -12.28 2.00 0.68
C LEU A 127 -10.99 1.69 -0.08
N GLU A 128 -9.93 1.22 0.60
CA GLU A 128 -8.73 0.72 -0.07
C GLU A 128 -9.05 -0.55 -0.87
N LYS A 129 -9.69 -1.55 -0.25
CA LYS A 129 -10.15 -2.77 -0.93
C LYS A 129 -11.18 -2.47 -2.01
N VAL A 130 -12.15 -1.59 -1.72
CA VAL A 130 -13.14 -1.17 -2.73
C VAL A 130 -12.45 -0.56 -3.95
N SER A 131 -11.45 0.30 -3.74
CA SER A 131 -10.67 0.92 -4.82
C SER A 131 -9.77 -0.07 -5.57
N LEU A 132 -9.21 -1.09 -4.90
CA LEU A 132 -8.47 -2.17 -5.57
C LEU A 132 -9.39 -3.02 -6.45
N ARG A 133 -10.64 -3.23 -6.03
CA ARG A 133 -11.61 -4.02 -6.80
C ARG A 133 -12.22 -3.26 -7.97
N LEU A 134 -12.58 -2.00 -7.78
CA LEU A 134 -13.29 -1.18 -8.77
C LEU A 134 -12.37 -0.31 -9.63
N GLY A 135 -11.15 -0.05 -9.16
CA GLY A 135 -10.26 0.96 -9.73
C GLY A 135 -10.62 2.37 -9.23
N PRO A 136 -10.44 3.41 -10.07
CA PRO A 136 -10.92 4.76 -9.78
C PRO A 136 -12.44 4.77 -9.53
N LEU A 137 -12.88 5.35 -8.40
CA LEU A 137 -14.30 5.39 -8.05
C LEU A 137 -15.07 6.44 -8.89
N PRO A 138 -16.37 6.21 -9.17
CA PRO A 138 -17.18 7.16 -9.92
C PRO A 138 -17.25 8.55 -9.26
N PRO A 139 -17.28 9.65 -10.05
CA PRO A 139 -17.35 11.01 -9.51
C PRO A 139 -18.49 11.24 -8.51
N ARG A 140 -19.65 10.61 -8.73
CA ARG A 140 -20.79 10.66 -7.81
C ARG A 140 -20.45 10.11 -6.43
N VAL A 141 -19.80 8.94 -6.39
CA VAL A 141 -19.35 8.28 -5.15
C VAL A 141 -18.28 9.13 -4.47
N ILE A 142 -17.32 9.68 -5.23
CA ILE A 142 -16.29 10.58 -4.67
C ILE A 142 -16.92 11.81 -4.02
N VAL A 143 -17.89 12.47 -4.66
CA VAL A 143 -18.60 13.62 -4.07
C VAL A 143 -19.38 13.19 -2.81
N LYS A 144 -20.03 12.02 -2.85
CA LYS A 144 -20.77 11.49 -1.71
C LYS A 144 -19.85 11.27 -0.50
N ILE A 145 -18.69 10.63 -0.70
CA ILE A 145 -17.66 10.44 0.33
C ILE A 145 -17.15 11.79 0.83
N ALA A 146 -16.84 12.73 -0.08
CA ALA A 146 -16.37 14.07 0.28
C ALA A 146 -17.37 14.78 1.21
N VAL A 147 -18.65 14.73 0.90
CA VAL A 147 -19.70 15.35 1.72
C VAL A 147 -19.78 14.71 3.10
N GLN A 148 -19.80 13.37 3.20
CA GLN A 148 -19.95 12.68 4.49
C GLN A 148 -18.72 12.86 5.39
N VAL A 149 -17.52 12.68 4.84
CA VAL A 149 -16.28 12.93 5.60
C VAL A 149 -16.19 14.41 5.96
N GLY A 150 -16.54 15.32 5.06
CA GLY A 150 -16.57 16.75 5.34
C GLY A 150 -17.55 17.13 6.47
N GLN A 151 -18.71 16.49 6.56
CA GLN A 151 -19.65 16.69 7.66
C GLN A 151 -19.07 16.19 8.99
N LEU A 152 -18.45 15.01 8.99
CA LEU A 152 -17.78 14.46 10.17
C LEU A 152 -16.63 15.35 10.62
N LEU A 153 -15.73 15.75 9.71
CA LEU A 153 -14.61 16.63 10.05
C LEU A 153 -15.07 18.01 10.54
N PHE A 154 -16.18 18.53 9.98
CA PHE A 154 -16.79 19.74 10.51
C PHE A 154 -17.29 19.56 11.94
N HIS A 155 -17.89 18.41 12.27
CA HIS A 155 -18.30 18.07 13.64
C HIS A 155 -17.09 17.98 14.58
N LEU A 156 -16.03 17.26 14.20
CA LEU A 156 -14.81 17.12 15.01
C LEU A 156 -14.09 18.46 15.22
N LYS A 157 -14.02 19.29 14.17
CA LYS A 157 -13.43 20.64 14.23
C LYS A 157 -14.13 21.57 15.21
N HIS A 158 -15.43 21.40 15.43
CA HIS A 158 -16.22 22.20 16.36
C HIS A 158 -16.62 21.41 17.61
N PHE A 159 -15.87 20.34 17.94
CA PHE A 159 -16.15 19.53 19.11
C PHE A 159 -16.00 20.37 20.39
N VAL A 160 -16.97 20.22 21.29
CA VAL A 160 -17.05 20.93 22.57
C VAL A 160 -17.17 19.90 23.68
N ASP A 161 -16.27 19.97 24.66
CA ASP A 161 -16.32 19.15 25.87
C ASP A 161 -16.54 20.05 27.09
N LYS A 162 -17.62 19.78 27.84
CA LYS A 162 -18.00 20.55 29.04
C LYS A 162 -18.07 22.08 28.81
N GLY A 163 -18.55 22.48 27.64
CA GLY A 163 -18.69 23.89 27.25
C GLY A 163 -17.41 24.57 26.78
N LEU A 164 -16.31 23.82 26.63
CA LEU A 164 -15.02 24.32 26.15
C LEU A 164 -14.74 23.75 24.76
N GLU A 165 -14.30 24.60 23.84
CA GLU A 165 -13.86 24.16 22.51
C GLU A 165 -12.65 23.22 22.67
N LYS A 166 -12.80 21.99 22.19
CA LYS A 166 -11.74 20.99 22.14
C LYS A 166 -11.78 20.26 20.79
N PRO A 167 -11.50 20.94 19.68
CA PRO A 167 -11.46 20.32 18.36
C PRO A 167 -10.68 19.00 18.39
N ILE A 168 -11.25 17.96 17.78
CA ILE A 168 -10.61 16.66 17.66
C ILE A 168 -9.94 16.59 16.29
N VAL A 169 -8.70 16.11 16.26
CA VAL A 169 -7.97 15.76 15.04
C VAL A 169 -7.91 14.25 14.98
N HIS A 170 -8.42 13.65 13.89
CA HIS A 170 -8.31 12.21 13.67
C HIS A 170 -6.86 11.81 13.40
N GLY A 171 -6.17 12.58 12.54
CA GLY A 171 -4.73 12.48 12.26
C GLY A 171 -4.34 11.41 11.25
N ASP A 172 -5.26 10.53 10.82
CA ASP A 172 -4.98 9.46 9.85
C ASP A 172 -6.17 9.18 8.91
N ILE A 173 -6.70 10.22 8.25
CA ILE A 173 -7.77 10.06 7.25
C ILE A 173 -7.17 9.47 5.96
N LYS A 174 -7.53 8.22 5.66
CA LYS A 174 -7.07 7.45 4.48
C LYS A 174 -8.10 6.39 4.05
N PRO A 175 -8.03 5.85 2.82
CA PRO A 175 -8.96 4.84 2.33
C PRO A 175 -9.14 3.61 3.23
N SER A 176 -8.08 3.06 3.83
CA SER A 176 -8.17 1.90 4.72
C SER A 176 -8.84 2.16 6.06
N ASN A 177 -8.96 3.43 6.46
CA ASN A 177 -9.67 3.85 7.67
C ASN A 177 -11.12 4.30 7.40
N LEU A 178 -11.59 4.24 6.15
CA LEU A 178 -12.95 4.56 5.78
C LEU A 178 -13.65 3.31 5.23
N VAL A 179 -14.58 2.77 6.01
CA VAL A 179 -15.43 1.65 5.59
C VAL A 179 -16.60 2.18 4.77
N TRP A 180 -16.88 1.56 3.63
CA TRP A 180 -17.94 1.94 2.71
C TRP A 180 -19.04 0.88 2.68
N ASP A 181 -20.22 1.28 3.11
CA ASP A 181 -21.46 0.55 2.91
C ASP A 181 -22.00 0.87 1.52
N ALA A 182 -21.82 -0.05 0.58
CA ALA A 182 -22.29 0.12 -0.79
C ALA A 182 -23.82 0.06 -0.94
N GLU A 183 -24.53 -0.55 0.02
CA GLU A 183 -26.00 -0.66 -0.03
C GLU A 183 -26.65 0.65 0.39
N ASN A 184 -26.17 1.25 1.48
CA ASN A 184 -26.70 2.51 2.01
C ASN A 184 -25.92 3.76 1.54
N GLU A 185 -24.84 3.56 0.80
CA GLU A 185 -23.89 4.59 0.37
C GLU A 185 -23.40 5.47 1.53
N CYS A 186 -22.98 4.83 2.61
CA CYS A 186 -22.57 5.47 3.87
C CYS A 186 -21.12 5.12 4.22
N ILE A 187 -20.39 6.08 4.79
CA ILE A 187 -19.05 5.85 5.33
C ILE A 187 -19.09 5.52 6.82
N GLY A 188 -18.08 4.79 7.28
CA GLY A 188 -17.70 4.66 8.69
C GLY A 188 -16.21 4.94 8.86
N LEU A 189 -15.85 5.99 9.61
CA LEU A 189 -14.45 6.30 9.97
C LEU A 189 -14.02 5.45 11.16
N ILE A 190 -13.07 4.55 10.90
CA ILE A 190 -12.49 3.65 11.89
C ILE A 190 -11.05 4.07 12.22
N ASP A 191 -10.49 3.43 13.24
CA ASP A 191 -9.10 3.57 13.67
C ASP A 191 -8.69 4.96 14.21
N TRP A 192 -8.96 5.15 15.50
CA TRP A 192 -8.73 6.41 16.22
C TRP A 192 -7.35 6.45 16.89
N GLY A 193 -6.44 5.53 16.50
CA GLY A 193 -5.12 5.36 17.11
C GLY A 193 -4.17 6.55 16.92
N SER A 194 -4.45 7.44 15.97
CA SER A 194 -3.69 8.67 15.72
C SER A 194 -4.38 9.92 16.27
N SER A 195 -5.58 9.77 16.84
CA SER A 195 -6.43 10.89 17.19
C SER A 195 -5.98 11.61 18.46
N VAL A 196 -6.13 12.93 18.46
CA VAL A 196 -5.76 13.81 19.58
C VAL A 196 -6.72 14.99 19.67
N PHE A 197 -6.78 15.64 20.83
CA PHE A 197 -7.31 17.00 20.91
C PHE A 197 -6.31 17.97 20.27
N ALA A 198 -6.82 18.88 19.44
CA ALA A 198 -6.03 19.89 18.75
C ALA A 198 -5.35 20.84 19.75
N GLN A 199 -4.06 21.13 19.52
CA GLN A 199 -3.32 22.14 20.28
C GLN A 199 -3.58 23.54 19.75
N THR A 200 -3.88 23.65 18.45
CA THR A 200 -4.18 24.93 17.80
C THR A 200 -5.43 24.83 16.95
N ASP A 201 -6.13 25.95 16.81
CA ASP A 201 -7.33 26.04 15.97
C ASP A 201 -6.96 26.08 14.47
N ALA A 202 -7.96 26.31 13.62
CA ALA A 202 -7.78 26.38 12.18
C ALA A 202 -7.02 27.64 11.70
N SER A 203 -6.81 28.63 12.58
CA SER A 203 -6.04 29.85 12.33
C SER A 203 -4.61 29.79 12.88
N GLY A 204 -4.29 28.75 13.67
CA GLY A 204 -2.99 28.56 14.31
C GLY A 204 -2.90 29.16 15.71
N GLN A 205 -4.02 29.58 16.31
CA GLN A 205 -4.07 30.05 17.68
C GLN A 205 -4.17 28.88 18.66
N PHE A 206 -3.42 28.93 19.78
CA PHE A 206 -3.47 27.90 20.81
C PHE A 206 -4.87 27.75 21.41
N ILE A 207 -5.31 26.50 21.53
CA ILE A 207 -6.56 26.11 22.19
C ILE A 207 -6.23 25.76 23.64
N THR A 208 -6.33 26.74 24.54
CA THR A 208 -6.16 26.52 25.98
C THR A 208 -6.97 27.53 26.78
N ASN A 209 -7.41 27.08 27.96
CA ASN A 209 -8.24 27.87 28.86
C ASN A 209 -7.42 28.55 29.96
N ASN A 210 -6.14 28.18 30.15
CA ASN A 210 -5.30 28.68 31.23
C ASN A 210 -3.99 29.29 30.69
N VAL A 211 -3.76 30.56 31.04
CA VAL A 211 -2.54 31.29 30.69
C VAL A 211 -1.26 30.64 31.27
N MET A 212 -1.38 29.94 32.40
CA MET A 212 -0.27 29.19 33.00
C MET A 212 0.15 27.99 32.14
N ASP A 213 -0.79 27.31 31.49
CA ASP A 213 -0.49 26.15 30.64
C ASP A 213 0.27 26.58 29.38
N LEU A 214 -0.03 27.77 28.83
CA LEU A 214 0.74 28.37 27.71
C LEU A 214 2.21 28.62 28.05
N MET A 215 2.54 28.79 29.33
CA MET A 215 3.90 29.00 29.81
C MET A 215 4.64 27.70 30.13
N SER A 216 3.98 26.54 30.00
CA SER A 216 4.62 25.23 30.15
C SER A 216 5.34 24.82 28.86
N GLY A 217 6.55 24.25 28.99
CA GLY A 217 7.32 23.76 27.83
C GLY A 217 6.68 22.57 27.10
N GLU A 218 5.71 21.90 27.72
CA GLU A 218 4.99 20.76 27.15
C GLU A 218 3.99 21.19 26.07
N LEU A 219 3.38 22.37 26.18
CA LEU A 219 2.40 22.88 25.21
C LEU A 219 3.06 23.29 23.88
N GLN A 220 4.36 23.51 23.88
CA GLN A 220 5.16 23.77 22.67
C GLN A 220 5.67 22.49 22.00
N GLN A 221 5.54 21.33 22.65
CA GLN A 221 5.83 20.05 22.03
C GLN A 221 4.58 19.53 21.32
N THR A 222 4.77 19.00 20.11
CA THR A 222 3.64 18.44 19.36
C THR A 222 3.09 17.21 20.07
N ASN A 223 1.77 17.17 20.24
CA ASN A 223 1.05 15.95 20.59
C ASN A 223 0.64 15.13 19.36
N ALA A 224 0.87 15.66 18.15
CA ALA A 224 0.42 15.03 16.92
C ALA A 224 1.14 13.69 16.72
N ARG A 225 0.35 12.65 16.43
CA ARG A 225 0.88 11.35 16.02
C ARG A 225 1.13 11.36 14.51
N LEU A 226 2.15 10.62 14.08
CA LEU A 226 2.38 10.46 12.65
C LEU A 226 1.34 9.49 12.09
N GLY A 227 0.48 9.99 11.20
CA GLY A 227 -0.40 9.15 10.39
C GLY A 227 0.33 8.57 9.18
N ASP A 228 -0.43 8.03 8.24
CA ASP A 228 0.12 7.46 7.02
C ASP A 228 0.81 8.52 6.14
N VAL A 229 2.12 8.36 5.95
CA VAL A 229 2.98 9.31 5.22
C VAL A 229 2.52 9.57 3.79
N TYR A 230 1.75 8.66 3.18
CA TYR A 230 1.20 8.82 1.83
C TYR A 230 -0.04 9.72 1.79
N PHE A 231 -0.67 10.00 2.93
CA PHE A 231 -1.92 10.76 3.04
C PHE A 231 -1.82 12.04 3.88
N ILE A 232 -1.01 12.05 4.95
CA ILE A 232 -0.88 13.22 5.84
C ILE A 232 -0.19 14.43 5.19
N GLY A 233 -0.52 15.64 5.63
CA GLY A 233 0.11 16.87 5.14
C GLY A 233 1.55 17.10 5.63
N GLU A 234 2.26 18.06 5.01
CA GLU A 234 3.65 18.40 5.37
C GLU A 234 3.81 18.90 6.81
N GLU A 235 2.84 19.69 7.31
CA GLU A 235 2.89 20.23 8.68
C GLU A 235 2.89 19.07 9.70
N GLN A 236 2.03 18.06 9.52
CA GLN A 236 2.00 16.86 10.38
C GLN A 236 3.27 16.01 10.22
N LEU A 237 3.74 15.80 8.98
CA LEU A 237 4.98 15.07 8.69
C LEU A 237 6.21 15.71 9.36
N ASN A 238 6.20 17.03 9.51
CA ASN A 238 7.27 17.81 10.13
C ASN A 238 7.10 18.00 11.64
N GLY A 239 6.07 17.41 12.26
CA GLY A 239 5.85 17.47 13.70
C GLY A 239 5.36 18.84 14.17
N ALA A 240 4.60 19.57 13.34
CA ALA A 240 3.89 20.76 13.79
C ALA A 240 2.86 20.40 14.87
N LEU A 241 2.41 21.41 15.62
CA LEU A 241 1.33 21.25 16.61
C LEU A 241 0.05 20.77 15.93
N SER A 242 -0.71 19.90 16.59
CA SER A 242 -1.95 19.38 16.02
C SER A 242 -2.96 20.51 15.79
N THR A 243 -3.62 20.44 14.63
CA THR A 243 -4.65 21.38 14.18
C THR A 243 -5.67 20.63 13.33
N PRO A 244 -6.95 21.04 13.31
CA PRO A 244 -7.95 20.47 12.41
C PRO A 244 -7.56 20.48 10.93
N ARG A 245 -6.61 21.36 10.53
CA ARG A 245 -6.08 21.41 9.16
C ARG A 245 -5.39 20.12 8.72
N PHE A 246 -4.92 19.28 9.64
CA PHE A 246 -4.30 18.00 9.31
C PHE A 246 -5.31 17.05 8.63
N ASP A 247 -6.54 16.97 9.16
CA ASP A 247 -7.58 16.12 8.58
C ASP A 247 -8.09 16.67 7.24
N GLU A 248 -8.01 17.98 7.01
CA GLU A 248 -8.32 18.58 5.70
C GLU A 248 -7.35 18.05 4.63
N GLN A 249 -6.06 17.91 4.98
CA GLN A 249 -5.07 17.31 4.09
C GLN A 249 -5.30 15.82 3.87
N GLY A 250 -5.57 15.06 4.94
CA GLY A 250 -5.91 13.64 4.83
C GLY A 250 -7.15 13.40 3.96
N LEU A 251 -8.19 14.24 4.08
CA LEU A 251 -9.36 14.22 3.21
C LEU A 251 -9.00 14.45 1.74
N ALA A 252 -8.25 15.50 1.42
CA ALA A 252 -7.87 15.80 0.04
C ALA A 252 -7.07 14.64 -0.59
N SER A 253 -6.08 14.12 0.15
CA SER A 253 -5.27 12.97 -0.24
C SER A 253 -6.12 11.72 -0.49
N THR A 254 -7.09 11.46 0.39
CA THR A 254 -8.01 10.32 0.30
C THR A 254 -8.90 10.42 -0.93
N LEU A 255 -9.56 11.55 -1.13
CA LEU A 255 -10.44 11.78 -2.28
C LEU A 255 -9.67 11.68 -3.60
N TYR A 256 -8.47 12.25 -3.64
CA TYR A 256 -7.58 12.15 -4.80
C TYR A 256 -7.18 10.71 -5.09
N ALA A 257 -6.73 9.96 -4.09
CA ALA A 257 -6.31 8.57 -4.26
C ALA A 257 -7.45 7.70 -4.81
N LEU A 258 -8.66 7.85 -4.24
CA LEU A 258 -9.85 7.12 -4.69
C LEU A 258 -10.30 7.51 -6.10
N ALA A 259 -10.26 8.80 -6.44
CA ALA A 259 -10.69 9.31 -7.75
C ALA A 259 -9.67 9.01 -8.86
N SER A 260 -8.39 8.87 -8.51
CA SER A 260 -7.31 8.54 -9.44
C SER A 260 -7.02 7.03 -9.53
N GLY A 261 -7.48 6.23 -8.56
CA GLY A 261 -7.08 4.83 -8.42
C GLY A 261 -5.61 4.66 -8.00
N GLN A 262 -5.08 5.63 -7.25
CA GLN A 262 -3.74 5.62 -6.65
C GLN A 262 -3.79 5.16 -5.19
N SER A 263 -2.62 4.95 -4.59
CA SER A 263 -2.47 4.63 -3.15
C SER A 263 -1.84 5.79 -2.34
N CYS A 264 -1.78 7.01 -2.90
CA CYS A 264 -1.18 8.16 -2.23
C CYS A 264 -1.63 9.49 -2.83
N ARG A 265 -1.31 10.60 -2.15
CA ARG A 265 -1.52 11.97 -2.65
C ARG A 265 -0.55 12.42 -3.74
N TYR A 266 0.60 11.77 -3.83
CA TYR A 266 1.67 12.18 -4.73
C TYR A 266 1.28 12.01 -6.20
N GLY A 267 1.96 12.73 -7.10
CA GLY A 267 1.70 12.68 -8.54
C GLY A 267 0.48 13.50 -8.98
N SER A 268 -0.11 14.28 -8.08
CA SER A 268 -1.25 15.19 -8.35
C SER A 268 -0.93 16.30 -9.34
N LYS A 269 0.35 16.55 -9.66
CA LYS A 269 0.76 17.45 -10.75
C LYS A 269 0.75 16.77 -12.13
N VAL A 270 0.78 15.44 -12.17
CA VAL A 270 0.78 14.62 -13.39
C VAL A 270 -0.63 14.15 -13.71
N ILE A 271 -1.24 13.40 -12.78
CA ILE A 271 -2.64 13.02 -12.83
C ILE A 271 -3.38 14.09 -12.03
N THR A 272 -3.71 15.21 -12.66
CA THR A 272 -4.26 16.36 -11.93
C THR A 272 -5.70 16.11 -11.47
N PRO A 273 -6.18 16.70 -10.36
CA PRO A 273 -7.59 16.63 -9.98
C PRO A 273 -8.55 17.01 -11.12
N SER A 274 -8.14 17.97 -11.96
CA SER A 274 -8.87 18.40 -13.16
C SER A 274 -8.91 17.38 -14.30
N SER A 275 -8.10 16.32 -14.25
CA SER A 275 -8.09 15.22 -15.23
C SER A 275 -8.95 14.01 -14.80
N LEU A 276 -9.48 14.01 -13.57
CA LEU A 276 -10.12 12.85 -12.95
C LEU A 276 -11.60 12.66 -13.31
N GLY A 277 -12.18 13.51 -14.17
CA GLY A 277 -13.61 13.44 -14.46
C GLY A 277 -14.49 13.95 -13.33
N LEU A 278 -13.93 14.65 -12.34
CA LEU A 278 -14.67 15.22 -11.21
C LEU A 278 -15.47 16.46 -11.64
N PRO A 279 -16.54 16.83 -10.89
CA PRO A 279 -17.15 18.14 -11.04
C PRO A 279 -16.10 19.22 -10.85
N LYS A 280 -16.10 20.23 -11.74
CA LYS A 280 -15.08 21.29 -11.75
C LYS A 280 -14.85 21.91 -10.36
N MET A 281 -15.93 22.18 -9.63
CA MET A 281 -15.85 22.70 -8.26
C MET A 281 -15.00 21.81 -7.33
N LEU A 282 -15.22 20.50 -7.32
CA LEU A 282 -14.44 19.60 -6.48
C LEU A 282 -13.00 19.43 -6.98
N ALA A 283 -12.79 19.39 -8.30
CA ALA A 283 -11.45 19.35 -8.89
C ALA A 283 -10.61 20.58 -8.49
N ASP A 284 -11.20 21.78 -8.57
CA ASP A 284 -10.54 23.03 -8.20
C ASP A 284 -10.23 23.07 -6.69
N ILE A 285 -11.16 22.61 -5.84
CA ILE A 285 -10.94 22.48 -4.40
C ILE A 285 -9.75 21.55 -4.11
N LEU A 286 -9.74 20.35 -4.69
CA LEU A 286 -8.64 19.39 -4.48
C LEU A 286 -7.31 19.93 -5.00
N THR A 287 -7.31 20.65 -6.11
CA THR A 287 -6.12 21.31 -6.64
C THR A 287 -5.52 22.29 -5.64
N TYR A 288 -6.36 23.09 -4.96
CA TYR A 288 -5.89 24.01 -3.91
C TYR A 288 -5.46 23.26 -2.64
N MET A 289 -6.23 22.27 -2.19
CA MET A 289 -5.93 21.52 -0.96
C MET A 289 -4.66 20.68 -1.07
N LEU A 290 -4.25 20.28 -2.28
CA LEU A 290 -3.02 19.53 -2.55
C LEU A 290 -1.84 20.41 -3.05
N ASP A 291 -1.98 21.74 -3.02
CA ASP A 291 -0.92 22.66 -3.45
C ASP A 291 0.25 22.66 -2.44
N GLU A 292 1.47 22.95 -2.90
CA GLU A 292 2.66 23.05 -2.05
C GLU A 292 2.64 24.33 -1.19
N ASP A 293 1.87 25.36 -1.59
CA ASP A 293 1.67 26.57 -0.79
C ASP A 293 0.62 26.37 0.30
N ALA A 294 1.06 26.46 1.56
CA ALA A 294 0.20 26.36 2.74
C ALA A 294 -0.99 27.32 2.73
N THR A 295 -0.85 28.51 2.15
CA THR A 295 -1.93 29.51 2.07
C THR A 295 -3.04 29.02 1.15
N LYS A 296 -2.67 28.52 -0.04
CA LYS A 296 -3.65 27.95 -0.98
C LYS A 296 -4.33 26.72 -0.41
N ARG A 297 -3.59 25.86 0.31
CA ARG A 297 -4.18 24.69 0.99
C ARG A 297 -5.29 25.10 1.96
N ARG A 298 -5.01 26.09 2.81
CA ARG A 298 -5.99 26.64 3.77
C ARG A 298 -7.19 27.25 3.05
N GLN A 299 -6.97 28.02 1.99
CA GLN A 299 -8.06 28.57 1.17
C GLN A 299 -8.93 27.48 0.53
N GLY A 300 -8.33 26.39 0.04
CA GLY A 300 -9.04 25.23 -0.48
C GLY A 300 -9.92 24.56 0.58
N GLY A 301 -9.36 24.32 1.76
CA GLY A 301 -10.09 23.77 2.91
C GLY A 301 -11.26 24.67 3.34
N ASP A 302 -11.00 25.97 3.51
CA ASP A 302 -12.05 26.95 3.87
C ASP A 302 -13.17 27.00 2.82
N TYR A 303 -12.80 26.99 1.53
CA TYR A 303 -13.77 26.96 0.44
C TYR A 303 -14.59 25.68 0.45
N PHE A 304 -13.97 24.53 0.70
CA PHE A 304 -14.63 23.24 0.80
C PHE A 304 -15.72 23.23 1.87
N PHE A 305 -15.38 23.58 3.12
CA PHE A 305 -16.36 23.57 4.21
C PHE A 305 -17.47 24.60 4.00
N LYS A 306 -17.15 25.78 3.48
CA LYS A 306 -18.15 26.82 3.17
C LYS A 306 -19.16 26.35 2.12
N HIS A 307 -18.74 25.54 1.15
CA HIS A 307 -19.57 25.09 0.03
C HIS A 307 -19.96 23.61 0.09
N LEU A 308 -19.80 22.96 1.24
CA LEU A 308 -20.17 21.55 1.44
C LEU A 308 -21.64 21.28 1.09
N HIS A 309 -22.52 22.24 1.40
CA HIS A 309 -23.94 22.21 1.05
C HIS A 309 -24.19 22.22 -0.47
N VAL A 310 -23.31 22.83 -1.27
CA VAL A 310 -23.42 22.84 -2.73
C VAL A 310 -23.07 21.46 -3.28
N LEU A 311 -21.96 20.87 -2.81
CA LEU A 311 -21.53 19.53 -3.19
C LEU A 311 -22.60 18.48 -2.88
N LYS A 312 -23.25 18.59 -1.72
CA LYS A 312 -24.37 17.71 -1.30
C LYS A 312 -25.55 17.72 -2.28
N ASN A 313 -25.79 18.85 -2.95
CA ASN A 313 -26.93 19.05 -3.84
C ASN A 313 -26.58 18.88 -5.33
N LEU A 314 -25.37 18.41 -5.65
CA LEU A 314 -25.00 18.10 -7.04
C LEU A 314 -25.81 16.92 -7.57
N VAL A 315 -26.22 17.01 -8.84
CA VAL A 315 -27.00 15.98 -9.53
C VAL A 315 -26.10 15.26 -10.53
N PHE A 316 -26.12 13.93 -10.48
CA PHE A 316 -25.34 13.05 -11.35
C PHE A 316 -26.27 12.21 -12.22
N SER A 317 -25.78 11.77 -13.38
CA SER A 317 -26.39 10.65 -14.10
C SER A 317 -26.12 9.34 -13.36
N GLU A 318 -26.73 8.25 -13.83
CA GLU A 318 -26.29 6.90 -13.47
C GLU A 318 -24.78 6.75 -13.68
N ASP A 319 -24.15 5.97 -12.81
CA ASP A 319 -22.73 5.66 -12.89
C ASP A 319 -22.50 4.80 -14.14
N LYS A 320 -21.76 5.35 -15.10
CA LYS A 320 -21.38 4.63 -16.32
C LYS A 320 -19.94 4.19 -16.20
N ASP A 321 -19.67 2.98 -16.69
CA ASP A 321 -18.31 2.50 -16.85
C ASP A 321 -17.54 3.43 -17.77
N THR A 322 -16.44 3.98 -17.23
CA THR A 322 -15.60 4.87 -18.00
C THR A 322 -14.75 4.04 -18.94
N ALA A 323 -14.92 4.25 -20.24
CA ALA A 323 -14.07 3.62 -21.24
C ALA A 323 -12.59 3.97 -20.97
N TYR A 324 -11.74 2.97 -21.00
CA TYR A 324 -10.30 3.11 -20.87
C TYR A 324 -9.61 2.22 -21.91
N THR A 325 -8.37 2.57 -22.25
CA THR A 325 -7.52 1.77 -23.14
C THR A 325 -6.31 1.34 -22.33
N ALA A 326 -6.03 0.04 -22.27
CA ALA A 326 -4.79 -0.46 -21.66
C ALA A 326 -3.58 0.04 -22.46
N LEU A 327 -2.63 0.69 -21.78
CA LEU A 327 -1.44 1.27 -22.42
C LEU A 327 -0.39 0.22 -22.77
N ILE A 328 -0.31 -0.85 -21.98
CA ILE A 328 0.56 -2.01 -22.23
C ILE A 328 -0.27 -3.30 -22.14
N PRO A 329 0.16 -4.39 -22.79
CA PRO A 329 -0.53 -5.67 -22.72
C PRO A 329 -0.58 -6.23 -21.29
N THR A 330 -1.74 -6.70 -20.87
CA THR A 330 -1.90 -7.53 -19.66
C THR A 330 -2.58 -8.84 -20.03
N TRP A 331 -2.12 -9.93 -19.42
CA TRP A 331 -2.65 -11.27 -19.65
C TRP A 331 -3.54 -11.64 -18.47
N VAL A 332 -4.67 -12.27 -18.74
CA VAL A 332 -5.65 -12.62 -17.71
C VAL A 332 -5.95 -14.11 -17.79
N HIS A 333 -5.70 -14.83 -16.71
CA HIS A 333 -6.07 -16.23 -16.60
C HIS A 333 -7.60 -16.36 -16.45
N GLN A 334 -8.18 -17.37 -17.10
CA GLN A 334 -9.63 -17.59 -17.10
C GLN A 334 -10.15 -18.13 -15.76
N THR A 335 -9.29 -18.77 -14.97
CA THR A 335 -9.62 -19.32 -13.66
C THR A 335 -8.90 -18.53 -12.59
N SER A 336 -9.64 -18.14 -11.55
CA SER A 336 -9.07 -17.51 -10.37
C SER A 336 -8.15 -18.49 -9.66
N GLN A 337 -6.93 -18.04 -9.35
CA GLN A 337 -5.99 -18.76 -8.50
C GLN A 337 -5.68 -17.92 -7.28
N ASP A 338 -5.53 -18.57 -6.13
CA ASP A 338 -5.23 -17.91 -4.87
C ASP A 338 -3.73 -17.54 -4.82
N ILE A 339 -3.38 -16.43 -5.48
CA ILE A 339 -2.04 -15.85 -5.56
C ILE A 339 -1.86 -14.77 -4.50
N GLU A 340 -0.74 -14.82 -3.77
CA GLU A 340 -0.33 -13.72 -2.90
C GLU A 340 0.91 -13.05 -3.49
N THR A 341 0.71 -11.94 -4.17
CA THR A 341 1.78 -11.27 -4.91
C THR A 341 2.73 -10.52 -3.99
N VAL A 342 4.02 -10.68 -4.24
CA VAL A 342 5.09 -9.88 -3.63
C VAL A 342 5.86 -9.18 -4.73
N VAL A 343 6.18 -7.90 -4.51
CA VAL A 343 6.91 -7.07 -5.46
C VAL A 343 8.35 -6.92 -5.01
N TYR A 344 9.28 -7.44 -5.83
CA TYR A 344 10.68 -7.08 -5.77
C TYR A 344 10.98 -6.00 -6.80
N SER A 345 11.86 -5.05 -6.49
CA SER A 345 12.21 -3.99 -7.44
C SER A 345 13.52 -3.30 -7.09
N SER A 346 14.17 -2.74 -8.10
CA SER A 346 15.43 -1.98 -8.03
C SER A 346 15.22 -0.58 -7.42
N ARG A 347 14.41 -0.49 -6.35
CA ARG A 347 13.99 0.77 -5.74
C ARG A 347 15.18 1.51 -5.16
N LYS A 348 16.07 0.84 -4.42
CA LYS A 348 17.17 1.53 -3.71
C LYS A 348 18.20 2.10 -4.68
N SER A 349 18.52 1.38 -5.74
CA SER A 349 19.43 1.81 -6.81
C SER A 349 18.85 2.98 -7.60
N TYR A 350 17.57 2.86 -8.00
CA TYR A 350 16.83 3.94 -8.64
C TYR A 350 16.81 5.21 -7.77
N LEU A 351 16.59 5.06 -6.46
CA LEU A 351 16.56 6.17 -5.50
C LEU A 351 17.92 6.88 -5.37
N ARG A 352 19.03 6.13 -5.33
CA ARG A 352 20.39 6.69 -5.29
C ARG A 352 20.76 7.48 -6.54
N GLN A 353 20.28 7.06 -7.71
CA GLN A 353 20.50 7.80 -8.95
C GLN A 353 19.66 9.09 -9.02
N GLN A 354 18.48 9.06 -8.42
CA GLN A 354 17.51 10.15 -8.44
C GLN A 354 17.84 11.27 -7.44
N ALA A 355 18.35 10.92 -6.26
CA ALA A 355 18.75 11.85 -5.22
C ALA A 355 20.25 12.12 -5.33
N ALA A 356 20.67 13.40 -5.41
CA ALA A 356 22.08 13.80 -5.33
C ALA A 356 22.62 13.67 -3.89
N LEU A 357 22.46 12.50 -3.28
CA LEU A 357 22.82 12.22 -1.90
C LEU A 357 24.14 11.46 -1.83
N GLU A 358 25.20 12.16 -1.44
CA GLU A 358 26.42 11.58 -0.87
C GLU A 358 26.18 11.33 0.63
N SER A 359 25.77 10.13 1.06
CA SER A 359 25.92 9.75 2.47
C SER A 359 25.86 8.23 2.71
N GLU A 360 26.83 7.72 3.47
CA GLU A 360 27.02 6.31 3.86
C GLU A 360 26.15 5.86 5.06
N GLU A 361 25.16 6.65 5.50
CA GLU A 361 24.49 6.45 6.80
C GLU A 361 23.36 5.38 6.83
N LEU A 362 23.07 4.70 5.73
CA LEU A 362 21.92 3.77 5.64
C LEU A 362 22.18 2.34 6.13
N ARG A 363 23.27 2.05 6.86
CA ARG A 363 23.68 0.66 7.14
C ARG A 363 23.14 0.02 8.43
N TYR A 364 22.66 0.75 9.44
CA TYR A 364 22.12 0.13 10.66
C TYR A 364 21.15 1.05 11.41
N ILE A 365 19.83 0.82 11.29
CA ILE A 365 18.82 1.51 12.10
C ILE A 365 17.75 0.51 12.58
N ASP A 366 17.38 0.63 13.86
CA ASP A 366 16.46 -0.23 14.63
C ASP A 366 14.98 0.18 14.43
N ASP A 367 14.08 -0.82 14.41
CA ASP A 367 12.72 -0.78 13.84
C ASP A 367 11.65 -0.07 14.68
N ALA A 368 11.97 0.40 15.90
CA ALA A 368 11.06 1.27 16.67
C ALA A 368 10.91 2.69 16.05
N GLN A 369 11.64 2.94 14.95
CA GLN A 369 11.69 4.18 14.20
C GLN A 369 11.14 4.03 12.77
N PHE A 370 10.14 3.17 12.55
CA PHE A 370 9.52 2.94 11.23
C PHE A 370 9.10 4.25 10.53
N ASP A 371 8.52 5.17 11.30
CA ASP A 371 8.16 6.53 10.90
C ASP A 371 9.35 7.37 10.41
N ARG A 372 10.52 7.20 11.04
CA ARG A 372 11.77 7.87 10.68
C ARG A 372 12.46 7.20 9.50
N TYR A 373 12.41 5.88 9.40
CA TYR A 373 12.96 5.13 8.26
C TYR A 373 12.23 5.52 6.97
N TYR A 374 10.90 5.57 6.99
CA TYR A 374 10.11 5.96 5.82
C TYR A 374 10.19 7.47 5.51
N LYS A 375 10.23 8.32 6.54
CA LYS A 375 10.50 9.76 6.35
C LYS A 375 11.86 9.99 5.68
N ASN A 376 12.90 9.31 6.13
CA ASN A 376 14.24 9.36 5.53
C ASN A 376 14.26 8.72 4.13
N TYR A 377 13.45 7.68 3.88
CA TYR A 377 13.32 6.99 2.60
C TYR A 377 12.68 7.85 1.50
N LEU A 378 11.68 8.67 1.82
CA LEU A 378 11.06 9.62 0.88
C LEU A 378 11.83 10.95 0.78
N GLN A 379 12.80 11.19 1.66
CA GLN A 379 13.55 12.44 1.73
C GLN A 379 14.49 12.59 0.52
N GLY A 380 14.39 13.73 -0.19
CA GLY A 380 15.18 13.99 -1.40
C GLY A 380 14.57 13.47 -2.71
N MET A 381 13.45 12.73 -2.65
CA MET A 381 12.69 12.34 -3.84
C MET A 381 11.73 13.45 -4.30
N GLY A 382 11.60 13.62 -5.61
CA GLY A 382 10.49 14.39 -6.19
C GLY A 382 9.15 13.67 -6.00
N ASP A 383 8.06 14.43 -5.95
CA ASP A 383 6.73 13.87 -5.71
C ASP A 383 6.26 12.92 -6.83
N THR A 384 6.68 13.15 -8.07
CA THR A 384 6.35 12.25 -9.19
C THR A 384 7.01 10.88 -9.03
N GLU A 385 8.27 10.83 -8.57
CA GLU A 385 8.98 9.59 -8.29
C GLU A 385 8.34 8.82 -7.14
N LYS A 386 7.92 9.52 -6.06
CA LYS A 386 7.20 8.89 -4.93
C LYS A 386 5.89 8.27 -5.41
N ALA A 387 5.16 8.98 -6.28
CA ALA A 387 3.92 8.49 -6.87
C ALA A 387 4.17 7.25 -7.73
N PHE A 388 5.22 7.26 -8.57
CA PHE A 388 5.57 6.12 -9.41
C PHE A 388 5.88 4.86 -8.57
N VAL A 389 6.71 4.98 -7.53
CA VAL A 389 7.05 3.86 -6.64
C VAL A 389 5.82 3.35 -5.87
N SER A 390 4.93 4.26 -5.44
CA SER A 390 3.66 3.90 -4.81
C SER A 390 2.74 3.15 -5.78
N ALA A 391 2.62 3.61 -7.02
CA ALA A 391 1.83 2.95 -8.06
C ALA A 391 2.33 1.53 -8.39
N ILE A 392 3.65 1.32 -8.44
CA ILE A 392 4.26 -0.02 -8.56
C ILE A 392 3.89 -0.91 -7.37
N SER A 393 3.96 -0.37 -6.15
CA SER A 393 3.60 -1.10 -4.94
C SER A 393 2.13 -1.52 -4.96
N ARG A 394 1.24 -0.65 -5.45
CA ARG A 394 -0.18 -0.94 -5.64
C ARG A 394 -0.42 -2.13 -6.58
N LEU A 395 0.40 -2.33 -7.62
CA LEU A 395 0.29 -3.51 -8.49
C LEU A 395 0.47 -4.82 -7.72
N GLY A 396 1.30 -4.82 -6.67
CA GLY A 396 1.51 -5.98 -5.79
C GLY A 396 0.29 -6.37 -4.94
N ARG A 397 -0.73 -5.52 -4.88
CA ARG A 397 -1.98 -5.81 -4.16
C ARG A 397 -3.01 -6.56 -5.02
N TYR A 398 -2.68 -6.80 -6.29
CA TYR A 398 -3.45 -7.66 -7.19
C TYR A 398 -2.82 -9.06 -7.24
N PRO A 399 -3.60 -10.12 -7.54
CA PRO A 399 -3.08 -11.47 -7.75
C PRO A 399 -2.38 -11.56 -9.12
N VAL A 400 -1.22 -10.93 -9.23
CA VAL A 400 -0.45 -10.79 -10.47
C VAL A 400 0.94 -11.43 -10.35
N VAL A 401 1.40 -12.05 -11.43
CA VAL A 401 2.75 -12.59 -11.54
C VAL A 401 3.42 -12.12 -12.83
N GLY A 402 4.72 -11.85 -12.76
CA GLY A 402 5.54 -11.47 -13.90
C GLY A 402 6.50 -10.32 -13.56
N GLY A 403 6.63 -9.34 -14.43
CA GLY A 403 7.55 -8.24 -14.19
C GLY A 403 7.44 -7.12 -15.21
N MET A 404 8.09 -6.01 -14.89
CA MET A 404 8.18 -4.83 -15.74
C MET A 404 9.53 -4.14 -15.57
N ALA A 405 10.09 -3.67 -16.68
CA ALA A 405 11.17 -2.71 -16.67
C ALA A 405 10.79 -1.46 -17.45
N VAL A 406 11.24 -0.33 -16.93
CA VAL A 406 11.08 1.00 -17.52
C VAL A 406 12.46 1.60 -17.68
N ARG A 407 12.80 2.00 -18.91
CA ARG A 407 14.01 2.76 -19.22
C ARG A 407 13.63 4.16 -19.67
N TRP A 408 14.20 5.16 -19.01
CA TRP A 408 14.04 6.56 -19.36
C TRP A 408 15.18 7.01 -20.26
N GLU A 409 14.82 7.56 -21.42
CA GLU A 409 15.71 8.15 -22.42
C GLU A 409 15.27 9.60 -22.69
N PRO A 410 16.09 10.45 -23.32
CA PRO A 410 15.73 11.85 -23.58
C PRO A 410 14.41 12.04 -24.36
N GLU A 411 14.08 11.13 -25.26
CA GLU A 411 12.87 11.19 -26.09
C GLU A 411 11.61 10.63 -25.41
N GLY A 412 11.73 9.89 -24.31
CA GLY A 412 10.59 9.22 -23.69
C GLY A 412 10.97 8.01 -22.85
N ILE A 413 10.01 7.09 -22.68
CA ILE A 413 10.20 5.86 -21.92
C ILE A 413 10.02 4.64 -22.81
N TYR A 414 10.84 3.63 -22.55
CA TYR A 414 10.72 2.30 -23.13
C TYR A 414 10.30 1.33 -22.02
N VAL A 415 9.23 0.58 -22.27
CA VAL A 415 8.62 -0.31 -21.29
C VAL A 415 8.58 -1.72 -21.83
N ASP A 416 9.22 -2.64 -21.10
CA ASP A 416 9.13 -4.08 -21.31
C ASP A 416 8.33 -4.67 -20.14
N SER A 417 7.32 -5.49 -20.43
CA SER A 417 6.48 -6.06 -19.37
C SER A 417 5.91 -7.42 -19.74
N SER A 418 5.69 -8.24 -18.72
CA SER A 418 4.82 -9.41 -18.77
C SER A 418 4.05 -9.44 -17.47
N LEU A 419 2.75 -9.13 -17.53
CA LEU A 419 1.89 -9.04 -16.36
C LEU A 419 0.75 -10.05 -16.54
N ASN A 420 0.73 -11.08 -15.69
CA ASN A 420 -0.25 -12.16 -15.72
C ASN A 420 -1.15 -12.05 -14.49
N LEU A 421 -2.38 -11.61 -14.69
CA LEU A 421 -3.38 -11.47 -13.66
C LEU A 421 -4.15 -12.78 -13.50
N HIS A 422 -4.26 -13.26 -12.26
CA HIS A 422 -4.91 -14.51 -11.89
C HIS A 422 -6.31 -14.30 -11.30
N ASP A 423 -6.95 -13.17 -11.61
CA ASP A 423 -8.36 -12.91 -11.31
C ASP A 423 -9.00 -12.04 -12.41
N PRO A 424 -9.88 -12.60 -13.25
CA PRO A 424 -10.51 -11.84 -14.34
C PRO A 424 -11.46 -10.75 -13.85
N SER A 425 -12.01 -10.86 -12.63
CA SER A 425 -12.92 -9.83 -12.09
C SER A 425 -12.20 -8.51 -11.81
N LEU A 426 -10.89 -8.57 -11.55
CA LEU A 426 -10.05 -7.41 -11.23
C LEU A 426 -9.39 -6.79 -12.48
N ARG A 427 -9.60 -7.35 -13.68
CA ARG A 427 -8.93 -6.94 -14.91
C ARG A 427 -8.94 -5.43 -15.13
N ARG A 428 -10.10 -4.81 -15.01
CA ARG A 428 -10.27 -3.38 -15.24
C ARG A 428 -9.47 -2.54 -14.24
N ALA A 429 -9.63 -2.80 -12.96
CA ALA A 429 -8.94 -2.07 -11.91
C ALA A 429 -7.42 -2.21 -12.05
N PHE A 430 -6.97 -3.43 -12.37
CA PHE A 430 -5.56 -3.73 -12.64
C PHE A 430 -5.02 -2.98 -13.87
N GLU A 431 -5.68 -3.06 -15.02
CA GLU A 431 -5.25 -2.35 -16.23
C GLU A 431 -5.23 -0.82 -16.03
N GLN A 432 -6.17 -0.26 -15.26
CA GLN A 432 -6.14 1.16 -14.88
C GLN A 432 -4.98 1.49 -13.93
N ALA A 433 -4.65 0.62 -12.97
CA ALA A 433 -3.48 0.78 -12.11
C ALA A 433 -2.17 0.71 -12.91
N VAL A 434 -2.08 -0.16 -13.92
CA VAL A 434 -0.96 -0.22 -14.86
C VAL A 434 -0.87 1.07 -15.68
N ASN A 435 -1.99 1.58 -16.19
CA ASN A 435 -2.02 2.86 -16.91
C ASN A 435 -1.51 4.03 -16.07
N ASN A 436 -1.83 4.02 -14.78
CA ASN A 436 -1.35 4.99 -13.81
C ASN A 436 0.18 4.93 -13.65
N VAL A 437 0.75 3.73 -13.54
CA VAL A 437 2.21 3.52 -13.52
C VAL A 437 2.87 4.12 -14.77
N ILE A 438 2.36 3.80 -15.95
CA ILE A 438 2.91 4.33 -17.22
C ILE A 438 2.75 5.85 -17.30
N THR A 439 1.61 6.38 -16.87
CA THR A 439 1.36 7.83 -16.88
C THR A 439 2.35 8.58 -15.99
N LEU A 440 2.61 8.06 -14.79
CA LEU A 440 3.58 8.65 -13.86
C LEU A 440 5.02 8.51 -14.37
N ALA A 441 5.36 7.36 -14.95
CA ALA A 441 6.68 7.15 -15.55
C ALA A 441 6.97 8.16 -16.67
N ARG A 442 5.99 8.47 -17.53
CA ARG A 442 6.15 9.44 -18.62
C ARG A 442 6.46 10.87 -18.16
N ALA A 443 6.13 11.21 -16.92
CA ALA A 443 6.38 12.53 -16.34
C ALA A 443 7.76 12.68 -15.70
N ILE A 444 8.54 11.59 -15.60
CA ILE A 444 9.91 11.60 -15.10
C ILE A 444 10.84 11.79 -16.32
N HIS A 445 11.84 12.67 -16.23
CA HIS A 445 12.71 13.05 -17.37
C HIS A 445 14.19 12.74 -17.13
N LYS A 446 14.53 12.20 -15.94
CA LYS A 446 15.91 11.82 -15.64
C LYS A 446 16.22 10.44 -16.25
N PRO A 447 17.34 10.28 -16.96
CA PRO A 447 17.78 8.97 -17.43
C PRO A 447 17.96 8.01 -16.26
N ALA A 448 17.29 6.87 -16.35
CA ALA A 448 17.29 5.85 -15.31
C ALA A 448 16.76 4.52 -15.88
N VAL A 449 17.00 3.45 -15.13
CA VAL A 449 16.36 2.15 -15.37
C VAL A 449 15.69 1.72 -14.07
N PHE A 450 14.43 1.29 -14.16
CA PHE A 450 13.69 0.72 -13.04
C PHE A 450 13.19 -0.66 -13.42
N LYS A 451 13.40 -1.65 -12.55
CA LYS A 451 12.99 -3.04 -12.75
C LYS A 451 12.14 -3.50 -11.57
N CYS A 452 11.11 -4.31 -11.84
CA CYS A 452 10.33 -4.99 -10.82
C CYS A 452 9.89 -6.40 -11.22
N CYS A 453 9.98 -7.37 -10.29
CA CYS A 453 9.36 -8.71 -10.39
C CYS A 453 8.16 -8.79 -9.44
N MET A 454 7.12 -9.48 -9.86
CA MET A 454 5.94 -9.86 -9.10
C MET A 454 5.88 -11.38 -9.08
N PHE A 455 5.89 -11.99 -7.90
CA PHE A 455 5.84 -13.44 -7.75
C PHE A 455 4.87 -13.87 -6.68
N ASN A 456 4.43 -15.14 -6.74
CA ASN A 456 3.56 -15.72 -5.73
C ASN A 456 4.35 -16.10 -4.47
N ALA A 457 4.12 -15.38 -3.37
CA ALA A 457 4.78 -15.60 -2.09
C ALA A 457 4.64 -17.04 -1.59
N LYS A 458 3.53 -17.71 -1.90
CA LYS A 458 3.23 -19.10 -1.51
C LYS A 458 4.20 -20.12 -2.08
N ASN A 459 4.85 -19.79 -3.20
CA ASN A 459 5.84 -20.64 -3.84
C ASN A 459 7.26 -20.38 -3.31
N THR A 460 7.44 -19.45 -2.36
CA THR A 460 8.75 -19.16 -1.78
C THR A 460 9.29 -20.38 -1.05
N VAL A 461 10.47 -20.81 -1.45
CA VAL A 461 11.23 -21.87 -0.80
C VAL A 461 12.02 -21.27 0.36
N HIS A 462 11.92 -21.90 1.54
CA HIS A 462 12.66 -21.50 2.74
C HIS A 462 13.65 -22.58 3.14
N ILE A 463 14.89 -22.17 3.39
CA ILE A 463 15.97 -23.03 3.87
C ILE A 463 16.62 -22.36 5.06
N GLU A 464 16.66 -23.06 6.18
CA GLU A 464 17.19 -22.55 7.45
C GLU A 464 18.54 -23.20 7.77
N ARG A 465 19.37 -22.48 8.53
CA ARG A 465 20.62 -22.97 9.12
C ARG A 465 20.76 -22.46 10.55
N ASP A 466 21.50 -23.18 11.39
CA ASP A 466 21.62 -22.81 12.81
C ASP A 466 22.45 -21.54 13.04
N ASN A 467 23.43 -21.30 12.16
CA ASN A 467 24.32 -20.15 12.24
C ASN A 467 24.97 -19.84 10.88
N GLU A 468 25.53 -18.63 10.76
CA GLU A 468 26.10 -18.10 9.51
C GLU A 468 27.28 -18.89 8.94
N GLN A 469 27.96 -19.68 9.77
CA GLN A 469 29.12 -20.49 9.34
C GLN A 469 28.73 -21.83 8.72
N GLN A 470 27.46 -22.22 8.82
CA GLN A 470 26.94 -23.43 8.20
C GLN A 470 26.39 -23.15 6.81
N ASP A 471 26.27 -24.22 6.03
CA ASP A 471 25.76 -24.16 4.67
C ASP A 471 24.23 -24.26 4.69
N PHE A 472 23.57 -23.63 3.72
CA PHE A 472 22.16 -23.87 3.49
C PHE A 472 21.98 -25.26 2.89
N ILE A 473 21.35 -26.18 3.63
CA ILE A 473 21.14 -27.56 3.18
C ILE A 473 19.67 -27.73 2.77
N PRO A 474 19.37 -27.88 1.46
CA PRO A 474 18.02 -28.12 1.00
C PRO A 474 17.51 -29.51 1.43
N SER A 475 16.20 -29.62 1.67
CA SER A 475 15.58 -30.93 1.92
C SER A 475 15.63 -31.81 0.66
N LYS A 476 15.70 -33.14 0.82
CA LYS A 476 15.71 -34.08 -0.32
C LYS A 476 14.44 -34.03 -1.19
N ALA A 477 13.34 -33.48 -0.68
CA ALA A 477 12.08 -33.33 -1.40
C ALA A 477 11.93 -31.95 -2.06
N LEU A 478 12.91 -31.07 -1.89
CA LEU A 478 12.84 -29.71 -2.40
C LEU A 478 12.93 -29.71 -3.92
N HIS A 479 11.96 -29.07 -4.56
CA HIS A 479 11.93 -28.82 -6.00
C HIS A 479 11.43 -27.40 -6.24
N ILE A 480 11.95 -26.76 -7.28
CA ILE A 480 11.49 -25.44 -7.72
C ILE A 480 10.32 -25.67 -8.69
N PRO A 481 9.09 -25.21 -8.38
CA PRO A 481 7.95 -25.44 -9.25
C PRO A 481 8.02 -24.57 -10.53
N TYR A 482 7.46 -25.10 -11.62
CA TYR A 482 7.25 -24.38 -12.87
C TYR A 482 5.94 -24.82 -13.52
N GLU A 483 5.41 -24.01 -14.43
CA GLU A 483 4.20 -24.29 -15.20
C GLU A 483 4.52 -24.50 -16.67
N LEU A 484 3.71 -25.30 -17.38
CA LEU A 484 3.75 -25.39 -18.83
C LEU A 484 2.79 -24.37 -19.45
N SER A 485 3.22 -23.67 -20.49
CA SER A 485 2.32 -22.83 -21.28
C SER A 485 1.21 -23.65 -21.95
N LYS A 486 0.07 -23.02 -22.27
CA LYS A 486 -1.02 -23.68 -22.99
C LYS A 486 -0.64 -24.16 -24.40
N VAL A 487 0.34 -23.50 -25.01
CA VAL A 487 0.82 -23.80 -26.36
C VAL A 487 2.33 -23.91 -26.31
N SER A 488 2.86 -25.01 -26.84
CA SER A 488 4.30 -25.18 -27.04
C SER A 488 4.75 -24.31 -28.21
N LEU A 489 5.74 -23.44 -27.98
CA LEU A 489 6.35 -22.59 -29.00
C LEU A 489 7.79 -23.06 -29.23
N SER A 490 8.02 -23.75 -30.34
CA SER A 490 9.36 -24.10 -30.79
C SER A 490 9.92 -22.97 -31.65
N LYS A 491 10.90 -22.23 -31.12
CA LYS A 491 11.69 -21.17 -31.77
C LYS A 491 10.90 -20.24 -32.70
N ASP A 492 10.51 -19.09 -32.18
CA ASP A 492 10.34 -17.89 -33.00
C ASP A 492 11.42 -16.87 -32.61
N ASP A 493 12.13 -16.33 -33.59
CA ASP A 493 13.29 -15.43 -33.45
C ASP A 493 12.90 -14.02 -32.96
N SER A 494 11.81 -13.90 -32.19
CA SER A 494 11.43 -12.65 -31.53
C SER A 494 12.30 -12.42 -30.30
N ARG A 495 13.55 -12.01 -30.54
CA ARG A 495 14.52 -11.41 -29.59
C ARG A 495 14.22 -11.67 -28.10
N THR A 496 14.54 -12.86 -27.63
CA THR A 496 14.61 -13.16 -26.20
C THR A 496 15.70 -12.31 -25.58
N HIS A 497 15.36 -11.40 -24.65
CA HIS A 497 16.36 -10.68 -23.86
C HIS A 497 16.51 -11.38 -22.51
N SER A 498 17.67 -11.98 -22.27
CA SER A 498 18.06 -12.36 -20.91
C SER A 498 18.48 -11.08 -20.22
N TYR A 499 17.85 -10.71 -19.09
CA TYR A 499 18.25 -9.53 -18.31
C TYR A 499 19.68 -9.61 -17.76
N PHE A 500 20.34 -10.75 -17.94
CA PHE A 500 21.76 -10.99 -17.68
C PHE A 500 22.70 -9.99 -18.37
N GLU A 501 22.28 -9.32 -19.45
CA GLU A 501 23.17 -8.50 -20.29
C GLU A 501 23.21 -7.00 -19.94
N ASP A 502 22.37 -6.50 -19.02
CA ASP A 502 22.24 -5.06 -18.71
C ASP A 502 23.15 -4.53 -17.57
N GLY A 503 24.17 -5.28 -17.17
CA GLY A 503 25.17 -4.89 -16.16
C GLY A 503 24.77 -5.13 -14.70
N ASP A 504 25.70 -4.89 -13.77
CA ASP A 504 25.53 -5.12 -12.33
C ASP A 504 24.40 -4.23 -11.76
N ASP A 505 23.38 -4.85 -11.14
CA ASP A 505 22.39 -4.12 -10.35
C ASP A 505 23.01 -3.78 -8.98
N PRO A 506 23.18 -2.49 -8.63
CA PRO A 506 23.83 -2.10 -7.37
C PRO A 506 23.00 -2.42 -6.12
N ASP A 507 21.76 -2.92 -6.28
CA ASP A 507 20.96 -3.49 -5.19
C ASP A 507 21.23 -4.99 -4.96
N GLU A 508 21.91 -5.67 -5.88
CA GLU A 508 22.32 -7.07 -5.71
C GLU A 508 23.60 -7.17 -4.87
N LEU A 509 23.40 -7.30 -3.56
CA LEU A 509 24.50 -7.42 -2.60
C LEU A 509 25.01 -8.87 -2.47
N LEU A 510 24.29 -9.84 -3.02
CA LEU A 510 24.65 -11.25 -2.98
C LEU A 510 25.37 -11.65 -4.27
N THR A 511 26.67 -11.94 -4.18
CA THR A 511 27.38 -12.58 -5.30
C THR A 511 27.12 -14.08 -5.28
N LEU A 512 26.43 -14.57 -6.31
CA LEU A 512 26.23 -16.02 -6.49
C LEU A 512 27.49 -16.70 -7.06
N PRO A 513 27.74 -17.97 -6.70
CA PRO A 513 28.80 -18.77 -7.30
C PRO A 513 28.67 -18.86 -8.83
N GLU A 514 29.81 -18.88 -9.55
CA GLU A 514 29.85 -19.02 -11.01
C GLU A 514 29.06 -20.24 -11.51
N THR A 515 29.08 -21.34 -10.75
CA THR A 515 28.32 -22.56 -11.09
C THR A 515 26.81 -22.34 -11.12
N ILE A 516 26.28 -21.53 -10.20
CA ILE A 516 24.85 -21.15 -10.18
C ILE A 516 24.56 -20.24 -11.36
N ILE A 517 25.43 -19.26 -11.61
CA ILE A 517 25.31 -18.33 -12.74
C ILE A 517 25.27 -19.09 -14.07
N ASP A 518 26.15 -20.07 -14.27
CA ASP A 518 26.20 -20.86 -15.51
C ASP A 518 24.96 -21.77 -15.67
N THR A 519 24.44 -22.31 -14.56
CA THR A 519 23.17 -23.05 -14.56
C THR A 519 22.01 -22.14 -14.96
N ILE A 520 21.97 -20.90 -14.47
CA ILE A 520 20.97 -19.89 -14.85
C ILE A 520 21.12 -19.48 -16.32
N LYS A 521 22.34 -19.32 -16.84
CA LYS A 521 22.58 -19.09 -18.29
C LYS A 521 22.04 -20.25 -19.13
N ALA A 522 22.26 -21.48 -18.70
CA ALA A 522 21.74 -22.67 -19.38
C ALA A 522 20.20 -22.71 -19.35
N LEU A 523 19.58 -22.38 -18.21
CA LEU A 523 18.11 -22.20 -18.13
C LEU A 523 17.65 -21.13 -19.13
N ASN A 524 18.33 -19.99 -19.18
CA ASN A 524 18.03 -18.88 -20.08
C ASN A 524 18.20 -19.23 -21.57
N ALA A 525 18.94 -20.28 -21.93
CA ALA A 525 18.99 -20.78 -23.29
C ALA A 525 17.70 -21.51 -23.71
N ILE A 526 16.93 -22.04 -22.75
CA ILE A 526 15.63 -22.70 -22.98
C ILE A 526 14.54 -21.62 -23.12
N HIS A 527 13.62 -21.80 -24.08
CA HIS A 527 12.51 -20.87 -24.29
C HIS A 527 11.50 -20.98 -23.14
N HIS A 528 11.58 -20.04 -22.21
CA HIS A 528 10.78 -19.97 -21.00
C HIS A 528 10.62 -18.50 -20.59
N THR A 529 9.71 -18.26 -19.65
CA THR A 529 9.49 -16.97 -18.97
C THR A 529 9.60 -17.20 -17.48
N GLY A 530 10.03 -16.21 -16.72
CA GLY A 530 10.11 -16.38 -15.28
C GLY A 530 11.05 -15.43 -14.57
N CYS A 531 11.08 -15.53 -13.24
CA CYS A 531 12.13 -14.98 -12.42
C CYS A 531 12.55 -15.97 -11.32
N ILE A 532 13.79 -15.88 -10.88
CA ILE A 532 14.30 -16.54 -9.67
C ILE A 532 15.09 -15.51 -8.86
N ILE A 533 14.82 -15.41 -7.57
CA ILE A 533 15.46 -14.44 -6.67
C ILE A 533 15.91 -15.17 -5.42
N PHE A 534 17.18 -15.03 -5.06
CA PHE A 534 17.78 -15.54 -3.84
C PHE A 534 17.89 -14.39 -2.84
N GLU A 535 17.25 -14.53 -1.67
CA GLU A 535 17.41 -13.63 -0.53
C GLU A 535 18.11 -14.41 0.60
N ALA A 536 19.39 -14.13 0.81
CA ALA A 536 20.22 -14.74 1.84
C ALA A 536 20.34 -13.83 3.07
N LEU A 537 19.75 -14.28 4.18
CA LEU A 537 19.83 -13.69 5.52
C LEU A 537 20.76 -14.56 6.41
N PRO A 538 21.25 -14.06 7.56
CA PRO A 538 22.22 -14.79 8.39
C PRO A 538 21.86 -16.25 8.70
N MET A 539 20.58 -16.55 8.93
CA MET A 539 20.09 -17.90 9.27
C MET A 539 19.04 -18.45 8.30
N HIS A 540 18.63 -17.68 7.29
CA HIS A 540 17.54 -18.04 6.39
C HIS A 540 17.90 -17.71 4.95
N LEU A 541 17.67 -18.65 4.04
CA LEU A 541 17.71 -18.43 2.61
C LEU A 541 16.29 -18.57 2.07
N LYS A 542 15.81 -17.55 1.38
CA LYS A 542 14.55 -17.58 0.65
C LYS A 542 14.84 -17.61 -0.83
N ILE A 543 14.17 -18.50 -1.55
CA ILE A 543 14.21 -18.55 -3.00
C ILE A 543 12.81 -18.27 -3.51
N HIS A 544 12.64 -17.12 -4.13
CA HIS A 544 11.41 -16.71 -4.78
C HIS A 544 11.49 -17.10 -6.25
N ASN A 545 10.46 -17.74 -6.79
CA ASN A 545 10.49 -18.17 -8.17
C ASN A 545 9.12 -18.10 -8.84
N TYR A 546 9.17 -17.88 -10.15
CA TYR A 546 8.09 -18.08 -11.08
C TYR A 546 8.69 -18.54 -12.40
N TYR A 547 8.25 -19.68 -12.93
CA TYR A 547 8.71 -20.17 -14.22
C TYR A 547 7.54 -20.70 -15.03
N THR A 548 7.48 -20.29 -16.29
CA THR A 548 6.58 -20.85 -17.30
C THR A 548 7.43 -21.32 -18.48
N LEU A 549 7.47 -22.64 -18.70
CA LEU A 549 8.15 -23.24 -19.82
C LEU A 549 7.28 -23.09 -21.09
N LEU A 550 7.88 -22.52 -22.13
CA LEU A 550 7.20 -22.28 -23.41
C LEU A 550 7.53 -23.35 -24.45
N ASP A 551 8.73 -23.93 -24.40
CA ASP A 551 9.15 -25.04 -25.25
C ASP A 551 9.04 -26.36 -24.50
N HIS A 552 7.92 -27.07 -24.72
CA HIS A 552 7.63 -28.32 -24.01
C HIS A 552 8.60 -29.45 -24.41
N SER A 553 9.31 -29.33 -25.54
CA SER A 553 10.29 -30.35 -25.95
C SER A 553 11.54 -30.39 -25.06
N GLN A 554 11.77 -29.33 -24.27
CA GLN A 554 12.91 -29.17 -23.38
C GLN A 554 12.56 -29.41 -21.90
N GLU A 555 11.38 -29.97 -21.61
CA GLU A 555 10.89 -30.12 -20.22
C GLU A 555 11.84 -30.91 -19.32
N ASP A 556 12.33 -32.07 -19.79
CA ASP A 556 13.28 -32.90 -19.03
C ASP A 556 14.59 -32.15 -18.74
N THR A 557 15.13 -31.45 -19.74
CA THR A 557 16.33 -30.62 -19.60
C THR A 557 16.10 -29.47 -18.61
N PHE A 558 14.95 -28.80 -18.72
CA PHE A 558 14.59 -27.67 -17.86
C PHE A 558 14.46 -28.10 -16.40
N LYS A 559 13.79 -29.24 -16.16
CA LYS A 559 13.66 -29.85 -14.83
C LYS A 559 15.03 -30.22 -14.25
N ALA A 560 15.89 -30.87 -15.04
CA ALA A 560 17.23 -31.26 -14.58
C ALA A 560 18.09 -30.05 -14.20
N LEU A 561 17.96 -28.92 -14.91
CA LEU A 561 18.67 -27.68 -14.56
C LEU A 561 18.16 -27.06 -13.25
N LEU A 562 16.85 -27.09 -12.99
CA LEU A 562 16.28 -26.65 -11.71
C LEU A 562 16.73 -27.54 -10.55
N GLU A 563 16.80 -28.86 -10.75
CA GLU A 563 17.33 -29.81 -9.76
C GLU A 563 18.82 -29.55 -9.48
N ASN A 564 19.61 -29.27 -10.51
CA ASN A 564 21.01 -28.89 -10.37
C ASN A 564 21.17 -27.59 -9.58
N LEU A 565 20.32 -26.59 -9.83
CA LEU A 565 20.31 -25.33 -9.09
C LEU A 565 20.01 -25.57 -7.60
N VAL A 566 19.06 -26.44 -7.27
CA VAL A 566 18.79 -26.86 -5.89
C VAL A 566 20.00 -27.54 -5.25
N ALA A 567 20.68 -28.44 -5.96
CA ALA A 567 21.87 -29.12 -5.46
C ALA A 567 23.06 -28.18 -5.19
N GLN A 568 23.10 -27.03 -5.87
CA GLN A 568 24.15 -26.01 -5.74
C GLN A 568 23.89 -25.00 -4.61
N ILE A 569 22.70 -24.98 -3.99
CA ILE A 569 22.36 -24.07 -2.89
C ILE A 569 23.42 -24.01 -1.76
N PRO A 570 24.04 -25.13 -1.31
CA PRO A 570 25.08 -25.09 -0.27
C PRO A 570 26.30 -24.22 -0.61
N LEU A 571 26.51 -23.90 -1.89
CA LEU A 571 27.62 -23.05 -2.35
C LEU A 571 27.38 -21.56 -2.07
N ILE A 572 26.15 -21.15 -1.71
CA ILE A 572 25.80 -19.75 -1.39
C ILE A 572 26.36 -19.40 0.00
N LYS A 573 27.34 -18.48 0.05
CA LYS A 573 28.00 -18.05 1.30
C LYS A 573 27.74 -16.60 1.68
N GLY A 574 27.40 -15.75 0.71
CA GLY A 574 27.14 -14.33 0.94
C GLY A 574 25.78 -14.06 1.58
N LEU A 575 25.59 -12.81 2.01
CA LEU A 575 24.30 -12.28 2.45
C LEU A 575 23.84 -11.20 1.47
N GLY A 576 22.53 -11.01 1.36
CA GLY A 576 21.94 -10.04 0.46
C GLY A 576 20.96 -10.68 -0.52
N ILE A 577 20.71 -10.00 -1.63
CA ILE A 577 19.73 -10.43 -2.63
C ILE A 577 20.42 -10.51 -3.99
N SER A 578 20.05 -11.49 -4.81
CA SER A 578 20.39 -11.56 -6.24
C SER A 578 19.22 -12.17 -7.02
N GLY A 579 18.86 -11.57 -8.15
CA GLY A 579 17.65 -11.91 -8.90
C GLY A 579 17.85 -11.96 -10.40
N PHE A 580 17.21 -12.94 -11.04
CA PHE A 580 17.27 -13.14 -12.48
C PHE A 580 15.86 -13.18 -13.03
N MET A 581 15.63 -12.50 -14.15
CA MET A 581 14.34 -12.46 -14.83
C MET A 581 14.52 -12.69 -16.33
N LYS A 582 13.60 -13.45 -16.91
CA LYS A 582 13.45 -13.61 -18.35
C LYS A 582 12.01 -13.30 -18.74
N LEU A 583 11.84 -12.25 -19.54
CA LEU A 583 10.54 -11.89 -20.09
C LEU A 583 10.25 -12.73 -21.36
N PRO A 584 8.99 -13.15 -21.57
CA PRO A 584 8.60 -14.03 -22.69
C PRO A 584 8.90 -13.44 -24.07
N TYR A 585 8.62 -12.15 -24.23
CA TYR A 585 8.66 -11.44 -25.50
C TYR A 585 9.18 -10.03 -25.26
N LYS A 586 10.04 -9.55 -26.17
CA LYS A 586 10.43 -8.14 -26.22
C LYS A 586 9.41 -7.35 -27.05
N ASP A 587 8.26 -7.04 -26.44
CA ASP A 587 7.30 -6.06 -27.00
C ASP A 587 7.54 -4.70 -26.36
N THR A 588 8.74 -4.14 -26.59
CA THR A 588 9.15 -2.87 -26.01
C THR A 588 8.21 -1.77 -26.50
N ARG A 589 7.39 -1.24 -25.58
CA ARG A 589 6.47 -0.14 -25.87
C ARG A 589 7.18 1.18 -25.62
N PHE A 590 7.17 2.05 -26.63
CA PHE A 590 7.67 3.41 -26.50
C PHE A 590 6.52 4.38 -26.16
N PHE A 591 6.78 5.28 -25.22
CA PHE A 591 5.87 6.38 -24.90
C PHE A 591 6.65 7.69 -24.78
N GLU A 592 6.20 8.72 -25.50
CA GLU A 592 6.73 10.07 -25.35
C GLU A 592 6.52 10.62 -23.93
N HIS A 593 7.45 11.45 -23.48
CA HIS A 593 7.30 12.19 -22.23
C HIS A 593 6.02 13.02 -22.22
N LYS A 594 5.38 13.05 -21.05
CA LYS A 594 4.15 13.79 -20.83
C LYS A 594 4.11 14.30 -19.41
N ALA A 595 4.13 15.63 -19.25
CA ALA A 595 4.16 16.27 -17.94
C ALA A 595 2.88 16.03 -17.14
N SER A 596 1.71 16.07 -17.79
CA SER A 596 0.42 15.90 -17.13
C SER A 596 -0.66 15.37 -18.08
N LEU A 597 -1.72 14.77 -17.50
CA LEU A 597 -2.92 14.40 -18.22
C LEU A 597 -3.76 15.63 -18.58
N PRO A 598 -4.46 15.59 -19.73
CA PRO A 598 -5.35 16.68 -20.13
C PRO A 598 -6.54 16.81 -19.18
N GLU A 599 -7.08 18.03 -19.08
CA GLU A 599 -8.28 18.29 -18.30
C GLU A 599 -9.47 17.48 -18.83
N LYS A 600 -10.24 16.92 -17.90
CA LYS A 600 -11.46 16.15 -18.14
C LYS A 600 -12.37 16.34 -16.94
N TYR A 601 -13.37 17.21 -17.08
CA TYR A 601 -14.37 17.44 -16.03
C TYR A 601 -15.62 16.60 -16.23
N TYR A 602 -16.37 16.40 -15.16
CA TYR A 602 -17.73 15.88 -15.24
C TYR A 602 -18.62 16.82 -16.07
N PRO A 603 -19.50 16.30 -16.94
CA PRO A 603 -20.37 17.13 -17.77
C PRO A 603 -21.24 18.10 -16.97
N ARG A 604 -21.33 19.35 -17.42
CA ARG A 604 -22.16 20.38 -16.76
C ARG A 604 -23.65 20.05 -16.79
N ASN A 605 -24.14 19.43 -17.86
CA ASN A 605 -25.50 18.93 -17.97
C ASN A 605 -25.50 17.43 -18.27
N PRO A 606 -25.55 16.56 -17.24
CA PRO A 606 -25.52 15.11 -17.43
C PRO A 606 -26.77 14.56 -18.15
N LYS A 607 -27.89 15.31 -18.16
CA LYS A 607 -29.13 14.89 -18.85
C LYS A 607 -29.14 15.21 -20.34
N ALA A 608 -28.44 16.26 -20.79
CA ALA A 608 -28.35 16.60 -22.21
C ALA A 608 -27.65 15.53 -23.04
N LEU A 609 -26.65 14.85 -22.47
CA LEU A 609 -25.93 13.75 -23.11
C LEU A 609 -26.79 12.51 -23.39
N ASN A 610 -27.87 12.30 -22.64
CA ASN A 610 -28.83 11.24 -22.92
C ASN A 610 -29.83 11.66 -24.03
N GLN A 611 -30.19 12.94 -24.12
CA GLN A 611 -31.12 13.46 -25.13
C GLN A 611 -30.51 13.49 -26.55
N GLU A 612 -29.22 13.78 -26.70
CA GLU A 612 -28.55 13.73 -28.01
C GLU A 612 -28.45 12.31 -28.58
N LYS A 613 -28.43 11.28 -27.73
CA LYS A 613 -28.47 9.87 -28.18
C LYS A 613 -29.87 9.41 -28.55
N GLU A 614 -30.91 9.87 -27.86
CA GLU A 614 -32.31 9.51 -28.17
C GLU A 614 -32.84 10.20 -29.43
N GLN A 615 -32.26 11.32 -29.86
CA GLN A 615 -32.64 12.00 -31.11
C GLN A 615 -31.93 11.45 -32.37
N HIS A 616 -30.98 10.51 -32.21
CA HIS A 616 -30.22 9.90 -33.30
C HIS A 616 -30.32 8.37 -33.34
N VAL A 617 -31.35 7.78 -32.71
CA VAL A 617 -31.72 6.37 -32.88
C VAL A 617 -32.94 6.25 -33.80
#